data_AF-A0A920TL56-F1
#
_entry.id   AF-A0A920TL56-F1
#
_cell.length_a   1.000
_cell.length_b   1.000
_cell.length_c   1.000
_cell.angle_alpha   90.00
_cell.angle_beta   90.00
_cell.angle_gamma   90.00
#
_symmetry.space_group_name_H-M   'P 1'
#
loop_
_entity.id
_entity.type
_entity.pdbx_description
1 polymer ?
#
loop_
_entity_poly.entity_id
_entity_poly.type
_entity_poly.pdbx_seq_one_letter_code
_entity_poly.pdbx_strand_id
1 'polypeptide(L)'
;MEKIKITLQQTDPERTFFYSSGRSSNEAAFLLQLFVRVYGTNNINNCSYYCHQASGVGLSATIGSGTGTVVLEDLRRSDMIWVIGANPSSNHPRLLTELLYCRGGAVK
;
A
#
# COMPACT_ATOMS: atom_id res chain seq x y z
N MET A 1 -2.61 26.68 15.37
CA MET A 1 -3.71 26.18 14.51
C MET A 1 -4.33 27.26 13.64
N GLU A 2 -4.45 28.52 14.10
CA GLU A 2 -5.10 29.59 13.32
C GLU A 2 -4.47 29.84 11.94
N LYS A 3 -3.13 29.82 11.84
CA LYS A 3 -2.43 29.96 10.56
C LYS A 3 -2.83 28.89 9.54
N ILE A 4 -2.92 27.63 9.98
CA ILE A 4 -3.30 26.50 9.11
C ILE A 4 -4.74 26.66 8.64
N LYS A 5 -5.65 27.02 9.55
CA LYS A 5 -7.05 27.29 9.22
C LYS A 5 -7.19 28.39 8.18
N ILE A 6 -6.55 29.55 8.39
CA ILE A 6 -6.60 30.69 7.45
C ILE A 6 -6.07 30.27 6.08
N THR A 7 -4.90 29.60 6.04
CA THR A 7 -4.30 29.15 4.78
C THR A 7 -5.22 28.18 4.04
N LEU A 8 -5.80 27.19 4.72
CA LEU A 8 -6.75 26.26 4.10
C LEU A 8 -8.01 26.98 3.61
N GLN A 9 -8.60 27.87 4.40
CA GLN A 9 -9.81 28.61 3.98
C GLN A 9 -9.59 29.52 2.75
N GLN A 10 -8.37 30.00 2.54
CA GLN A 10 -8.02 30.90 1.42
C GLN A 10 -7.46 30.17 0.20
N THR A 11 -7.15 28.87 0.30
CA THR A 11 -6.56 28.12 -0.79
C THR A 11 -7.65 27.42 -1.59
N ASP A 12 -7.67 27.63 -2.90
CA ASP A 12 -8.50 26.84 -3.82
C ASP A 12 -8.25 25.34 -3.58
N PRO A 13 -9.29 24.53 -3.25
CA PRO A 13 -9.13 23.12 -2.95
C PRO A 13 -8.37 22.33 -4.02
N GLU A 14 -8.56 22.65 -5.30
CA GLU A 14 -7.88 21.95 -6.41
C GLU A 14 -6.37 22.25 -6.47
N ARG A 15 -5.90 23.28 -5.78
CA ARG A 15 -4.47 23.60 -5.62
C ARG A 15 -3.84 22.98 -4.38
N THR A 16 -4.57 22.12 -3.67
CA THR A 16 -4.06 21.39 -2.52
C THR A 16 -3.82 19.93 -2.84
N PHE A 17 -2.90 19.31 -2.10
CA PHE A 17 -2.65 17.88 -2.13
C PHE A 17 -2.41 17.39 -0.71
N PHE A 18 -3.04 16.27 -0.39
CA PHE A 18 -2.92 15.62 0.91
C PHE A 18 -2.25 14.26 0.76
N TYR A 19 -1.46 13.89 1.76
CA TYR A 19 -0.73 12.63 1.77
C TYR A 19 -1.05 11.85 3.04
N SER A 20 -1.67 10.69 2.88
CA SER A 20 -1.95 9.77 3.98
C SER A 20 -0.78 8.82 4.19
N SER A 21 -0.34 8.68 5.44
CA SER A 21 0.77 7.80 5.78
C SER A 21 0.31 6.34 5.83
N GLY A 22 0.98 5.45 5.09
CA GLY A 22 0.75 4.00 5.21
C GLY A 22 1.28 3.39 6.52
N ARG A 23 1.88 4.20 7.40
CA ARG A 23 2.25 3.80 8.77
C ARG A 23 1.17 4.16 9.79
N SER A 24 0.18 4.96 9.40
CA SER A 24 -0.98 5.30 10.23
C SER A 24 -2.08 4.23 10.09
N SER A 25 -3.05 4.25 11.00
CA SER A 25 -4.17 3.31 10.96
C SER A 25 -5.13 3.62 9.80
N ASN A 26 -5.95 2.63 9.44
CA ASN A 26 -6.97 2.80 8.41
C ASN A 26 -8.03 3.83 8.82
N GLU A 27 -8.33 3.94 10.12
CA GLU A 27 -9.25 4.94 10.67
C GLU A 27 -8.71 6.36 10.49
N ALA A 28 -7.42 6.58 10.77
CA ALA A 28 -6.79 7.88 10.55
C ALA A 28 -6.79 8.26 9.06
N ALA A 29 -6.48 7.30 8.18
CA ALA A 29 -6.57 7.50 6.74
C ALA A 29 -8.00 7.80 6.28
N PHE A 30 -8.99 7.10 6.84
CA PHE A 30 -10.41 7.29 6.57
C PHE A 30 -10.90 8.68 6.98
N LEU A 31 -10.51 9.16 8.17
CA LEU A 31 -10.85 10.49 8.65
C LEU A 31 -10.20 11.58 7.80
N LEU A 32 -8.93 11.42 7.42
CA LEU A 32 -8.23 12.36 6.55
C LEU A 32 -8.89 12.43 5.17
N GLN A 33 -9.17 11.28 4.54
CA GLN A 33 -9.78 11.27 3.20
C GLN A 33 -11.22 11.81 3.19
N LEU A 34 -11.95 11.68 4.31
CA LEU A 34 -13.25 12.32 4.50
C LEU A 34 -13.11 13.84 4.64
N PHE A 35 -12.19 14.31 5.49
CA PHE A 35 -11.91 15.74 5.66
C PHE A 35 -11.54 16.40 4.33
N VAL A 36 -10.65 15.80 3.54
CA VAL A 36 -10.20 16.35 2.25
C VAL A 36 -11.34 16.46 1.24
N ARG A 37 -12.25 15.48 1.22
CA ARG A 37 -13.44 15.52 0.37
C ARG A 37 -14.44 16.58 0.81
N VAL A 38 -14.64 16.75 2.13
CA VAL A 38 -15.45 17.84 2.68
C VAL A 38 -14.82 19.21 2.42
N TYR A 39 -13.48 19.28 2.45
CA TYR A 39 -12.72 20.47 2.08
C TYR A 39 -12.89 20.86 0.60
N GLY A 40 -13.29 19.91 -0.25
CA GLY A 40 -13.74 20.18 -1.62
C GLY A 40 -12.83 19.64 -2.72
N THR A 41 -11.90 18.73 -2.42
CA THR A 41 -11.05 18.10 -3.44
C THR A 41 -10.91 16.59 -3.25
N ASN A 42 -10.51 15.90 -4.31
CA ASN A 42 -10.14 14.47 -4.28
C ASN A 42 -8.62 14.26 -4.29
N ASN A 43 -7.82 15.33 -4.20
CA ASN A 43 -6.37 15.30 -4.26
C ASN A 43 -5.74 14.73 -2.99
N ILE A 44 -5.88 13.42 -2.80
CA ILE A 44 -5.27 12.67 -1.70
C ILE A 44 -4.74 11.32 -2.19
N ASN A 45 -3.48 11.03 -1.85
CA ASN A 45 -2.86 9.72 -2.10
C ASN A 45 -2.08 9.24 -0.86
N ASN A 46 -1.52 8.03 -0.94
CA ASN A 46 -0.68 7.43 0.10
C ASN A 46 0.61 6.83 -0.50
N CYS A 47 1.46 6.24 0.34
CA CYS A 47 2.72 5.62 -0.11
C CYS A 47 2.51 4.49 -1.13
N SER A 48 1.43 3.72 -1.02
CA SER A 48 1.14 2.60 -1.91
C SER A 48 0.94 3.05 -3.35
N TYR A 49 0.49 4.30 -3.57
CA TYR A 49 0.40 4.89 -4.90
C TYR A 49 1.78 4.95 -5.59
N TYR A 50 2.84 5.29 -4.87
CA TYR A 50 4.18 5.35 -5.45
C TYR A 50 4.83 3.97 -5.58
N CYS A 51 4.49 3.03 -4.69
CA CYS A 51 5.13 1.70 -4.65
C CYS A 51 4.45 0.66 -5.55
N HIS A 52 3.12 0.66 -5.65
CA HIS A 52 2.34 -0.46 -6.19
C HIS A 52 1.26 -0.06 -7.19
N GLN A 53 1.18 1.21 -7.60
CA GLN A 53 0.10 1.65 -8.51
C GLN A 53 0.15 0.96 -9.88
N ALA A 54 1.34 0.73 -10.43
CA ALA A 54 1.48 0.00 -11.69
C ALA A 54 0.93 -1.45 -11.58
N SER A 55 1.21 -2.14 -10.48
CA SER A 55 0.64 -3.45 -10.19
C SER A 55 -0.88 -3.39 -10.07
N GLY A 56 -1.41 -2.40 -9.35
CA GLY A 56 -2.86 -2.20 -9.18
C GLY A 56 -3.59 -2.04 -10.52
N VAL A 57 -3.04 -1.24 -11.44
CA VAL A 57 -3.61 -1.07 -12.79
C VAL A 57 -3.53 -2.37 -13.60
N GLY A 58 -2.35 -3.01 -13.63
CA GLY A 58 -2.14 -4.23 -14.43
C GLY A 58 -2.98 -5.42 -13.96
N LEU A 59 -3.01 -5.67 -12.65
CA LEU A 59 -3.80 -6.77 -12.08
C LEU A 59 -5.30 -6.50 -12.23
N SER A 60 -5.78 -5.27 -12.00
CA SER A 60 -7.21 -4.96 -12.20
C SER A 60 -7.65 -5.20 -13.63
N ALA A 61 -6.82 -4.83 -14.62
CA ALA A 61 -7.12 -5.05 -16.04
C ALA A 61 -7.08 -6.54 -16.45
N THR A 62 -6.27 -7.36 -15.77
CA THR A 62 -6.04 -8.76 -16.17
C THR A 62 -6.93 -9.75 -15.42
N ILE A 63 -7.08 -9.57 -14.11
CA ILE A 63 -7.76 -10.51 -13.20
C ILE A 63 -8.90 -9.88 -12.38
N GLY A 64 -9.20 -8.60 -12.62
CA GLY A 64 -10.33 -7.89 -11.99
C GLY A 64 -10.09 -7.40 -10.56
N SER A 65 -8.90 -7.61 -9.99
CA SER A 65 -8.51 -7.09 -8.67
C SER A 65 -7.12 -6.48 -8.70
N GLY A 66 -6.92 -5.36 -8.01
CA GLY A 66 -5.61 -4.72 -7.82
C GLY A 66 -4.82 -5.24 -6.61
N THR A 67 -5.34 -6.25 -5.90
CA THR A 67 -4.75 -6.77 -4.66
C THR A 67 -4.10 -8.14 -4.86
N GLY A 68 -3.31 -8.58 -3.88
CA GLY A 68 -2.79 -9.95 -3.85
C GLY A 68 -3.92 -10.98 -3.88
N THR A 69 -3.65 -12.10 -4.54
CA THR A 69 -4.61 -13.20 -4.78
C THR A 69 -4.38 -14.43 -3.90
N VAL A 70 -3.27 -14.46 -3.17
CA VAL A 70 -2.83 -15.59 -2.34
C VAL A 70 -2.46 -15.12 -0.95
N VAL A 71 -2.51 -16.04 0.02
CA VAL A 71 -2.05 -15.81 1.39
C VAL A 71 -0.71 -16.51 1.64
N LEU A 72 -0.07 -16.22 2.77
CA LEU A 72 1.26 -16.76 3.09
C LEU A 72 1.25 -18.30 3.17
N GLU A 73 0.16 -18.87 3.67
CA GLU A 73 -0.05 -20.31 3.83
C GLU A 73 -0.06 -21.06 2.49
N ASP A 74 -0.42 -20.39 1.38
CA ASP A 74 -0.44 -21.00 0.05
C ASP A 74 0.98 -21.34 -0.46
N LEU A 75 2.02 -20.69 0.06
CA LEU A 75 3.42 -20.99 -0.29
C LEU A 75 3.77 -22.45 0.02
N ARG A 76 3.29 -22.98 1.15
CA ARG A 76 3.58 -24.35 1.59
C ARG A 76 2.88 -25.42 0.75
N ARG A 77 1.90 -25.01 -0.05
CA ARG A 77 1.13 -25.87 -0.95
C ARG A 77 1.64 -25.78 -2.39
N SER A 78 2.64 -24.93 -2.65
CA SER A 78 3.17 -24.65 -3.97
C SER A 78 4.35 -25.57 -4.28
N ASP A 79 4.34 -26.20 -5.46
CA ASP A 79 5.49 -26.99 -5.95
C ASP A 79 6.62 -26.10 -6.48
N MET A 80 6.30 -24.85 -6.83
CA MET A 80 7.23 -23.89 -7.43
C MET A 80 6.88 -22.46 -7.03
N ILE A 81 7.90 -21.67 -6.67
CA ILE A 81 7.75 -20.28 -6.27
C ILE A 81 8.67 -19.41 -7.12
N TRP A 82 8.10 -18.40 -7.80
CA TRP A 82 8.84 -17.41 -8.58
C TRP A 82 9.00 -16.12 -7.79
N VAL A 83 10.24 -15.66 -7.62
CA VAL A 83 10.55 -14.36 -7.00
C VAL A 83 11.12 -13.44 -8.07
N ILE A 84 10.31 -12.49 -8.54
CA ILE A 84 10.68 -11.56 -9.62
C ILE A 84 10.73 -10.14 -9.05
N GLY A 85 11.87 -9.45 -9.20
CA GLY A 85 12.01 -8.05 -8.81
C GLY A 85 11.86 -7.76 -7.31
N ALA A 86 12.07 -8.75 -6.44
CA ALA A 86 11.94 -8.62 -4.99
C ALA A 86 13.19 -9.13 -4.24
N ASN A 87 13.47 -8.56 -3.08
CA ASN A 87 14.51 -9.03 -2.16
C ASN A 87 13.94 -9.31 -0.74
N PRO A 88 13.26 -10.46 -0.53
CA PRO A 88 12.63 -10.81 0.76
C PRO A 88 13.56 -10.73 1.97
N SER A 89 14.88 -10.90 1.77
CA SER A 89 15.84 -10.86 2.88
C SER A 89 15.93 -9.50 3.58
N SER A 90 15.75 -8.40 2.85
CA SER A 90 15.82 -7.05 3.41
C SER A 90 14.44 -6.45 3.67
N ASN A 91 13.48 -6.71 2.80
CA ASN A 91 12.19 -6.02 2.83
C ASN A 91 11.07 -6.80 3.54
N HIS A 92 11.14 -8.14 3.57
CA HIS A 92 10.13 -8.99 4.19
C HIS A 92 10.75 -10.21 4.89
N PRO A 93 11.46 -10.06 6.02
CA PRO A 93 12.15 -11.17 6.69
C PRO A 93 11.25 -12.37 7.03
N ARG A 94 9.98 -12.13 7.38
CA ARG A 94 8.99 -13.20 7.59
C ARG A 94 8.73 -14.03 6.32
N LEU A 95 8.64 -13.37 5.16
CA LEU A 95 8.49 -14.06 3.89
C LEU A 95 9.75 -14.88 3.57
N LEU A 96 10.95 -14.35 3.84
CA LEU A 96 12.19 -15.11 3.67
C LEU A 96 12.18 -16.41 4.49
N THR A 97 11.74 -16.36 5.75
CA THR A 97 11.64 -17.56 6.60
C THR A 97 10.74 -18.63 5.98
N GLU A 98 9.58 -18.24 5.45
CA GLU A 98 8.68 -19.20 4.78
C GLU A 98 9.27 -19.76 3.48
N LEU A 99 9.97 -18.93 2.69
CA LEU A 99 10.66 -19.39 1.48
C LEU A 99 11.77 -20.39 1.80
N LEU A 100 12.52 -20.17 2.88
CA LEU A 100 13.55 -21.12 3.34
C LEU A 100 12.93 -22.44 3.78
N TYR A 101 11.80 -22.40 4.49
CA TYR A 101 11.04 -23.59 4.86
C TYR A 101 10.58 -24.38 3.62
N CYS A 102 9.96 -23.70 2.64
CA CYS A 102 9.48 -24.34 1.41
C CYS A 102 10.63 -24.95 0.57
N ARG A 103 11.83 -24.37 0.65
CA ARG A 103 13.04 -24.92 0.01
C ARG A 103 13.60 -26.16 0.71
N GLY A 104 13.09 -26.53 1.90
CA GLY A 104 13.68 -27.58 2.74
C GLY A 104 14.93 -27.12 3.51
N GLY A 105 15.17 -25.81 3.61
CA GLY A 105 16.24 -25.25 4.43
C GLY A 105 15.82 -25.20 5.90
N ALA A 106 16.67 -25.70 6.80
CA ALA A 106 16.45 -25.54 8.25
C ALA A 106 16.47 -24.04 8.62
N VAL A 107 15.37 -23.55 9.17
CA VAL A 107 15.34 -22.26 9.89
C VAL A 107 15.97 -22.54 11.24
N LYS A 108 17.18 -22.03 11.48
CA LYS A 108 17.82 -22.09 12.81
C LYS A 108 17.11 -21.15 13.78
#